data_AF-A0A357VTZ7-F1
#
_entry.id   AF-A0A357VTZ7-F1
#
_cell.length_a   1.000
_cell.length_b   1.000
_cell.length_c   1.000
_cell.angle_alpha   90.00
_cell.angle_beta   90.00
_cell.angle_gamma   90.00
#
_symmetry.space_group_name_H-M   'P 1'
#
loop_
_entity.id
_entity.type
_entity.pdbx_description
1 polymer ?
#
loop_
_entity_poly.entity_id
_entity_poly.type
_entity_poly.pdbx_seq_one_letter_code
_entity_poly.pdbx_strand_id
1 'polypeptide(L)'
;MPGDKTNEEGKTLSRKKIIINLIIALIIGLVINILISFFADFQETLVTLKTVNLFVIVEVFIVFSMAYLIDLIRLYLVSISFHKKIKFKDAIYNTISYYFMSNITPMASGGQPYQIYHLTKLGIESTLATNIVMSRLVENLLFSSAMILIYIKRVMSILNNW
;
A
#
# COMPACT_ATOMS: atom_id res chain seq x y z
N MET A 1 -29.91 31.82 15.05
CA MET A 1 -28.64 32.43 15.47
C MET A 1 -27.54 31.88 14.59
N PRO A 2 -26.81 32.73 13.85
CA PRO A 2 -25.64 32.31 13.08
C PRO A 2 -24.38 32.39 13.96
N GLY A 3 -23.45 31.45 13.79
CA GLY A 3 -22.09 31.58 14.31
C GLY A 3 -21.64 30.46 15.24
N ASP A 4 -21.27 29.33 14.65
CA ASP A 4 -19.99 28.69 14.98
C ASP A 4 -19.55 27.82 13.79
N LYS A 5 -19.01 28.47 12.76
CA LYS A 5 -18.12 27.82 11.81
C LYS A 5 -16.72 28.12 12.30
N THR A 6 -16.32 27.45 13.37
CA THR A 6 -14.94 27.41 13.81
C THR A 6 -14.15 26.77 12.68
N ASN A 7 -13.32 27.60 12.05
CA ASN A 7 -12.32 27.24 11.08
C ASN A 7 -11.40 26.16 11.65
N GLU A 8 -11.71 24.89 11.40
CA GLU A 8 -10.70 23.83 11.35
C GLU A 8 -9.88 24.00 10.06
N GLU A 9 -9.16 25.13 9.94
CA GLU A 9 -8.07 25.24 9.00
C GLU A 9 -7.00 24.24 9.44
N GLY A 10 -6.97 23.10 8.74
CA GLY A 10 -6.02 22.02 8.96
C GLY A 10 -4.61 22.60 9.07
N LYS A 11 -4.06 22.55 10.29
CA LYS A 11 -2.74 23.06 10.64
C LYS A 11 -1.73 22.37 9.72
N THR A 12 -1.28 23.07 8.68
CA THR A 12 -0.33 22.51 7.71
C THR A 12 0.95 22.17 8.48
N LEU A 13 1.27 20.89 8.57
CA LEU A 13 2.47 20.43 9.26
C LEU A 13 3.68 21.06 8.58
N SER A 14 4.51 21.77 9.34
CA SER A 14 5.79 22.28 8.85
C SER A 14 6.58 21.13 8.21
N ARG A 15 7.20 21.37 7.05
CA ARG A 15 8.02 20.38 6.33
C ARG A 15 9.02 19.68 7.26
N LYS A 16 9.58 20.41 8.22
CA LYS A 16 10.48 19.88 9.25
C LYS A 16 9.81 18.80 10.11
N LYS A 17 8.56 19.02 10.54
CA LYS A 17 7.78 18.05 11.31
C LYS A 17 7.44 16.81 10.48
N ILE A 18 7.11 16.97 9.20
CA ILE A 18 6.84 15.84 8.30
C ILE A 18 8.09 14.95 8.18
N ILE A 19 9.26 15.55 7.94
CA ILE A 19 10.53 14.82 7.85
C ILE A 19 10.85 14.11 9.17
N ILE A 20 10.68 14.79 10.31
CA ILE A 20 10.91 14.18 11.63
C ILE A 20 9.97 12.99 11.86
N ASN A 21 8.68 13.14 11.56
CA ASN A 21 7.71 12.04 11.71
C ASN A 21 8.05 10.85 10.81
N LEU A 22 8.53 11.11 9.59
CA LEU A 22 8.94 10.08 8.65
C LEU A 22 10.20 9.34 9.15
N ILE A 23 11.19 10.06 9.69
CA ILE A 23 12.38 9.47 10.32
C ILE A 23 11.97 8.62 11.53
N ILE A 24 11.08 9.12 12.40
CA ILE A 24 10.59 8.38 13.57
C ILE A 24 9.89 7.08 13.13
N ALA A 25 9.02 7.15 12.13
CA ALA A 25 8.33 5.96 11.61
C ALA A 25 9.32 4.92 11.06
N LEU A 26 10.35 5.36 10.33
CA LEU A 26 11.43 4.49 9.84
C LEU A 26 12.21 3.84 10.99
N ILE A 27 12.59 4.63 12.01
CA ILE A 27 13.32 4.12 13.18
C ILE A 27 12.46 3.09 13.93
N ILE A 28 11.18 3.37 14.17
CA ILE A 28 10.26 2.43 14.83
C ILE A 28 10.17 1.13 14.03
N GLY A 29 9.96 1.20 12.72
CA GLY A 29 9.92 0.01 11.86
C GLY A 29 11.21 -0.81 11.91
N LEU A 30 12.37 -0.13 11.90
CA LEU A 30 13.68 -0.77 11.94
C LEU A 30 13.96 -1.40 13.32
N VAL A 31 13.62 -0.71 14.41
CA VAL A 31 13.74 -1.22 15.78
C VAL A 31 12.84 -2.45 15.98
N ILE A 32 11.59 -2.42 15.52
CA ILE A 32 10.69 -3.59 15.61
C ILE A 32 11.28 -4.78 14.86
N ASN A 33 11.80 -4.58 13.65
CA ASN A 33 12.45 -5.66 12.89
C ASN A 33 13.69 -6.20 13.60
N ILE A 34 14.51 -5.34 14.20
CA ILE A 34 15.66 -5.76 15.02
C ILE A 34 15.21 -6.54 16.26
N LEU A 35 14.14 -6.10 16.94
CA LEU A 35 13.61 -6.81 18.10
C LEU A 35 13.09 -8.20 17.73
N ILE A 36 12.37 -8.33 16.61
CA ILE A 36 11.92 -9.63 16.09
C ILE A 36 13.14 -10.52 15.77
N SER A 37 14.16 -9.94 15.13
CA SER A 37 15.42 -10.62 14.83
C SER A 37 16.20 -11.04 16.09
N PHE A 38 16.11 -10.26 17.18
CA PHE A 38 16.72 -10.58 18.47
C PHE A 38 16.14 -11.88 19.07
N PHE A 39 14.86 -12.15 18.87
CA PHE A 39 14.23 -13.41 19.29
C PHE A 39 14.48 -14.58 18.31
N ALA A 40 14.94 -14.31 17.09
CA ALA A 40 15.23 -15.33 16.07
C ALA A 40 16.71 -15.74 16.09
N ASP A 41 17.61 -14.85 15.68
CA ASP A 41 19.08 -14.96 15.81
C ASP A 41 19.77 -13.64 15.40
N PHE A 42 20.11 -12.80 16.38
CA PHE A 42 20.60 -11.43 16.15
C PHE A 42 21.95 -11.39 15.41
N GLN A 43 22.84 -12.33 15.73
CA GLN A 43 24.19 -12.39 15.17
C GLN A 43 24.15 -12.67 13.67
N GLU A 44 23.36 -13.65 13.25
CA GLU A 44 23.20 -14.04 11.86
C GLU A 44 22.57 -12.92 11.02
N THR A 45 21.57 -12.23 11.58
CA THR A 45 20.93 -11.09 10.91
C THR A 45 21.92 -9.93 10.69
N LEU A 46 22.77 -9.62 11.68
CA LEU A 46 23.79 -8.57 11.55
C LEU A 46 24.85 -8.92 10.49
N VAL A 47 25.27 -10.19 10.42
CA VAL A 47 26.20 -10.64 9.39
C VAL A 47 25.55 -10.49 8.02
N THR A 48 24.32 -10.95 7.87
CA THR A 48 23.55 -10.84 6.62
C THR A 48 23.35 -9.39 6.17
N LEU A 49 23.04 -8.48 7.09
CA LEU A 49 22.90 -7.04 6.79
C LEU A 49 24.20 -6.41 6.28
N LYS A 50 25.36 -6.92 6.73
CA LYS A 50 26.68 -6.44 6.27
C LYS A 50 27.10 -7.06 4.93
N THR A 51 26.62 -8.26 4.62
CA THR A 51 26.99 -9.01 3.41
C THR A 51 25.97 -8.85 2.28
N VAL A 52 24.80 -8.28 2.56
CA VAL A 52 23.75 -8.11 1.55
C VAL A 52 24.25 -7.26 0.38
N ASN A 53 24.06 -7.78 -0.82
CA ASN A 53 24.44 -7.08 -2.03
C ASN A 53 23.44 -5.95 -2.30
N LEU A 54 23.94 -4.71 -2.43
CA LEU A 54 23.13 -3.53 -2.73
C LEU A 54 22.33 -3.69 -4.05
N PHE A 55 22.84 -4.46 -5.00
CA PHE A 55 22.12 -4.78 -6.24
C PHE A 55 20.79 -5.49 -5.97
N VAL A 56 20.74 -6.43 -5.01
CA VAL A 56 19.50 -7.14 -4.64
C VAL A 56 18.48 -6.17 -4.05
N ILE A 57 18.93 -5.22 -3.22
CA ILE A 57 18.05 -4.19 -2.65
C ILE A 57 17.44 -3.33 -3.77
N VAL A 58 18.24 -2.93 -4.75
CA VAL A 58 17.79 -2.15 -5.90
C VAL A 58 16.80 -2.94 -6.75
N GLU A 59 17.06 -4.22 -7.03
CA GLU A 59 16.14 -5.09 -7.77
C GLU A 59 14.78 -5.20 -7.07
N VAL A 60 14.78 -5.50 -5.77
CA VAL A 60 13.54 -5.57 -4.98
C VAL A 60 12.80 -4.23 -5.02
N PHE A 61 13.51 -3.11 -4.84
CA PHE A 61 12.91 -1.78 -4.90
C PHE A 61 12.25 -1.50 -6.27
N ILE A 62 12.90 -1.88 -7.37
CA ILE A 62 12.37 -1.72 -8.73
C ILE A 62 11.11 -2.56 -8.90
N VAL A 63 11.12 -3.83 -8.49
CA VAL A 63 9.97 -4.73 -8.59
C VAL A 63 8.77 -4.20 -7.80
N PHE A 64 9.00 -3.75 -6.56
CA PHE A 64 7.94 -3.14 -5.74
C PHE A 64 7.40 -1.85 -6.37
N SER A 65 8.29 -1.01 -6.90
CA SER A 65 7.89 0.24 -7.59
C SER A 65 7.03 -0.05 -8.82
N MET A 66 7.39 -1.07 -9.61
CA MET A 66 6.59 -1.51 -10.75
C MET A 66 5.21 -2.02 -10.32
N ALA A 67 5.13 -2.80 -9.24
CA ALA A 67 3.85 -3.28 -8.73
C ALA A 67 2.92 -2.11 -8.34
N TYR A 68 3.46 -1.07 -7.69
CA TYR A 68 2.67 0.10 -7.29
C TYR A 68 2.25 0.94 -8.50
N LEU A 69 3.11 1.04 -9.52
CA LEU A 69 2.77 1.69 -10.79
C LEU A 69 1.65 0.94 -11.52
N ILE A 70 1.68 -0.39 -11.55
CA ILE A 70 0.59 -1.19 -12.13
C ILE A 70 -0.71 -0.95 -11.37
N ASP A 71 -0.68 -0.96 -10.03
CA ASP A 71 -1.87 -0.74 -9.22
C ASP A 71 -2.48 0.66 -9.43
N LEU A 72 -1.62 1.67 -9.57
CA LEU A 72 -2.00 3.03 -9.95
C LEU A 72 -2.67 3.08 -11.32
N ILE A 73 -2.08 2.46 -12.34
CA ILE A 73 -2.66 2.40 -13.68
C ILE A 73 -4.01 1.71 -13.63
N ARG A 74 -4.15 0.64 -12.84
CA ARG A 74 -5.43 -0.05 -12.64
C ARG A 74 -6.49 0.84 -12.01
N LEU A 75 -6.14 1.62 -10.98
CA LEU A 75 -7.06 2.63 -10.42
C LEU A 75 -7.54 3.60 -11.50
N TYR A 76 -6.61 4.10 -12.30
CA TYR A 76 -6.92 5.05 -13.37
C TYR A 76 -7.85 4.43 -14.42
N LEU A 77 -7.54 3.23 -14.92
CA LEU A 77 -8.35 2.53 -15.92
C LEU A 77 -9.75 2.18 -15.40
N VAL A 78 -9.86 1.62 -14.20
CA VAL A 78 -11.17 1.27 -13.61
C VAL A 78 -12.01 2.53 -13.39
N SER A 79 -11.41 3.64 -12.93
CA SER A 79 -12.16 4.89 -12.78
C SER A 79 -12.77 5.37 -14.11
N ILE A 80 -12.04 5.22 -15.22
CA ILE A 80 -12.54 5.54 -16.57
C ILE A 80 -13.71 4.64 -16.97
N SER A 81 -13.65 3.34 -16.66
CA SER A 81 -14.75 2.40 -16.92
C SER A 81 -16.05 2.78 -16.19
N PHE A 82 -15.94 3.49 -15.06
CA PHE A 82 -17.07 4.07 -14.33
C PHE A 82 -17.39 5.52 -14.75
N HIS A 83 -16.91 5.96 -15.92
CA HIS A 83 -17.08 7.30 -16.46
C HIS A 83 -16.58 8.43 -15.54
N LYS A 84 -15.59 8.15 -14.68
CA LYS A 84 -14.93 9.13 -13.82
C LYS A 84 -13.47 9.29 -14.21
N LYS A 85 -13.09 10.49 -14.66
CA LYS A 85 -11.70 10.82 -14.98
C LYS A 85 -11.05 11.48 -13.77
N ILE A 86 -10.24 10.71 -13.03
CA ILE A 86 -9.34 11.27 -12.01
C ILE A 86 -8.07 11.80 -12.69
N LYS A 87 -7.40 12.80 -12.10
CA LYS A 87 -6.08 13.21 -12.62
C LYS A 87 -5.05 12.14 -12.26
N PHE A 88 -4.05 11.95 -13.12
CA PHE A 88 -2.97 10.99 -12.85
C PHE A 88 -2.24 11.28 -11.53
N LYS A 89 -2.05 12.57 -11.20
CA LYS A 89 -1.46 12.99 -9.91
C LYS A 89 -2.31 12.55 -8.71
N ASP A 90 -3.64 12.62 -8.84
CA ASP A 90 -4.56 12.19 -7.79
C ASP A 90 -4.53 10.67 -7.65
N ALA A 91 -4.37 9.93 -8.76
CA ALA A 91 -4.16 8.49 -8.74
C ALA A 91 -2.84 8.11 -8.04
N ILE A 92 -1.73 8.82 -8.31
CA ILE A 92 -0.45 8.64 -7.60
C ILE A 92 -0.67 8.83 -6.09
N TYR A 93 -1.23 9.98 -5.69
CA TYR A 93 -1.41 10.32 -4.29
C TYR A 93 -2.30 9.30 -3.59
N ASN A 94 -3.38 8.89 -4.26
CA ASN A 94 -4.30 7.88 -3.76
C ASN A 94 -3.62 6.52 -3.56
N THR A 95 -2.88 6.00 -4.55
CA THR A 95 -2.23 4.69 -4.47
C THR A 95 -1.13 4.66 -3.42
N ILE A 96 -0.28 5.69 -3.33
CA ILE A 96 0.77 5.74 -2.30
C ILE A 96 0.14 5.79 -0.90
N SER A 97 -0.89 6.61 -0.72
CA SER A 97 -1.57 6.74 0.57
C SER A 97 -2.38 5.50 0.94
N TYR A 98 -2.97 4.81 -0.05
CA TYR A 98 -3.59 3.49 0.11
C TYR A 98 -2.58 2.49 0.70
N TYR A 99 -1.40 2.35 0.10
CA TYR A 99 -0.39 1.43 0.59
C TYR A 99 0.14 1.85 1.95
N PHE A 100 0.38 3.15 2.18
CA PHE A 100 0.78 3.64 3.48
C PHE A 100 -0.23 3.24 4.56
N MET A 101 -1.52 3.51 4.33
CA MET A 101 -2.59 3.18 5.28
C MET A 101 -2.75 1.68 5.49
N SER A 102 -2.62 0.87 4.43
CA SER A 102 -2.60 -0.60 4.55
C SER A 102 -1.41 -1.09 5.37
N ASN A 103 -0.21 -0.55 5.18
CA ASN A 103 0.98 -1.04 5.89
C ASN A 103 1.02 -0.66 7.38
N ILE A 104 0.32 0.42 7.79
CA ILE A 104 0.26 0.81 9.21
C ILE A 104 -0.96 0.24 9.96
N THR A 105 -1.85 -0.49 9.28
CA THR A 105 -3.09 -1.03 9.88
C THR A 105 -3.08 -2.56 9.95
N PRO A 106 -3.66 -3.17 10.99
CA PRO A 106 -3.81 -4.62 11.07
C PRO A 106 -4.55 -5.17 9.84
N MET A 107 -4.11 -6.34 9.37
CA MET A 107 -4.69 -7.07 8.23
C MET A 107 -4.73 -6.26 6.92
N ALA A 108 -3.93 -5.20 6.78
CA ALA A 108 -3.93 -4.29 5.64
C ALA A 108 -5.29 -3.61 5.35
N SER A 109 -6.16 -3.53 6.36
CA SER A 109 -7.56 -3.13 6.22
C SER A 109 -7.78 -1.64 5.98
N GLY A 110 -6.81 -0.77 6.31
CA GLY A 110 -6.97 0.68 6.25
C GLY A 110 -6.87 1.30 4.85
N GLY A 111 -6.24 0.61 3.89
CA GLY A 111 -6.03 1.17 2.54
C GLY A 111 -7.33 1.43 1.80
N GLN A 112 -8.24 0.46 1.77
CA GLN A 112 -9.48 0.55 1.00
C GLN A 112 -10.41 1.67 1.51
N PRO A 113 -10.66 1.82 2.83
CA PRO A 113 -11.38 2.98 3.36
C PRO A 113 -10.76 4.32 2.99
N TYR A 114 -9.42 4.44 3.07
CA TYR A 114 -8.73 5.66 2.67
C TYR A 114 -8.94 5.96 1.18
N GLN A 115 -8.84 4.93 0.34
CA GLN A 115 -8.98 5.08 -1.09
C GLN A 115 -10.37 5.59 -1.47
N ILE A 116 -11.43 5.05 -0.84
CA ILE A 116 -12.82 5.53 -1.00
C ILE A 116 -12.94 6.97 -0.50
N TYR A 117 -12.42 7.28 0.68
CA TYR A 117 -12.43 8.63 1.25
C TYR A 117 -11.80 9.66 0.31
N HIS A 118 -10.62 9.35 -0.23
CA HIS A 118 -9.89 10.27 -1.09
C HIS A 118 -10.63 10.49 -2.43
N LEU A 119 -11.16 9.42 -3.05
CA LEU A 119 -11.98 9.55 -4.26
C LEU A 119 -13.23 10.40 -4.01
N THR A 120 -13.87 10.24 -2.85
CA THR A 120 -15.03 11.07 -2.45
C THR A 120 -14.62 12.54 -2.25
N LYS A 121 -13.44 12.81 -1.68
CA LYS A 121 -12.88 14.17 -1.59
C LYS A 121 -12.60 14.81 -2.96
N LEU A 122 -12.38 14.02 -4.00
CA LEU A 122 -12.24 14.50 -5.39
C LEU A 122 -13.60 14.74 -6.08
N GLY A 123 -14.73 14.56 -5.38
CA GLY A 123 -16.07 14.79 -5.90
C GLY A 123 -16.73 13.58 -6.57
N ILE A 124 -16.16 12.37 -6.41
CA ILE A 124 -16.82 11.13 -6.81
C ILE A 124 -17.86 10.78 -5.75
N GLU A 125 -19.07 10.40 -6.15
CA GLU A 125 -20.10 9.94 -5.21
C GLU A 125 -19.58 8.73 -4.41
N SER A 126 -19.83 8.70 -3.10
CA SER A 126 -19.30 7.67 -2.19
C SER A 126 -19.63 6.23 -2.65
N THR A 127 -20.86 6.03 -3.14
CA THR A 127 -21.32 4.75 -3.71
C THR A 127 -20.47 4.34 -4.91
N LEU A 128 -20.20 5.26 -5.83
CA LEU A 128 -19.38 5.01 -7.01
C LEU A 128 -17.90 4.83 -6.67
N ALA A 129 -17.37 5.62 -5.72
CA ALA A 129 -16.01 5.45 -5.21
C ALA A 129 -15.83 4.07 -4.58
N THR A 130 -16.82 3.62 -3.79
CA THR A 130 -16.86 2.27 -3.24
C THR A 130 -16.85 1.22 -4.34
N ASN A 131 -17.69 1.37 -5.37
CA ASN A 131 -17.73 0.44 -6.50
C ASN A 131 -16.39 0.35 -7.23
N ILE A 132 -15.72 1.48 -7.52
CA ILE A 132 -14.40 1.50 -8.16
C ILE A 132 -13.38 0.69 -7.34
N VAL A 133 -13.36 0.88 -6.02
CA VAL A 133 -12.42 0.18 -5.12
C VAL A 133 -12.76 -1.30 -5.01
N MET A 134 -14.04 -1.64 -4.83
CA MET A 134 -14.49 -3.02 -4.70
C MET A 134 -14.33 -3.81 -6.00
N SER A 135 -14.52 -3.21 -7.17
CA SER A 135 -14.24 -3.87 -8.45
C SER A 135 -12.78 -4.30 -8.56
N ARG A 136 -11.83 -3.46 -8.11
CA ARG A 136 -10.40 -3.79 -8.09
C ARG A 136 -10.07 -4.87 -7.07
N LEU A 137 -10.75 -4.88 -5.93
CA LEU A 137 -10.63 -5.95 -4.93
C LEU A 137 -11.11 -7.28 -5.52
N VAL A 138 -12.27 -7.31 -6.15
CA VAL A 138 -12.82 -8.52 -6.78
C VAL A 138 -11.90 -9.00 -7.90
N GLU A 139 -11.40 -8.11 -8.76
CA GLU A 139 -10.40 -8.43 -9.78
C GLU A 139 -9.16 -9.11 -9.17
N ASN A 140 -8.62 -8.56 -8.07
CA ASN A 140 -7.49 -9.14 -7.35
C ASN A 140 -7.78 -10.54 -6.81
N LEU A 141 -8.96 -10.75 -6.22
CA LEU A 141 -9.37 -12.05 -5.68
C LEU A 141 -9.56 -13.09 -6.80
N LEU A 142 -10.17 -12.69 -7.92
CA LEU A 142 -10.35 -13.56 -9.08
C LEU A 142 -9.01 -13.94 -9.70
N PHE A 143 -8.12 -12.98 -9.91
CA PHE A 143 -6.78 -13.24 -10.42
C PHE A 143 -5.99 -14.17 -9.49
N SER A 144 -6.00 -13.89 -8.19
CA SER A 144 -5.27 -14.70 -7.19
C SER A 144 -5.80 -16.13 -7.11
N SER A 145 -7.13 -16.30 -7.11
CA SER A 145 -7.74 -17.64 -7.09
C SER A 145 -7.47 -18.41 -8.38
N ALA A 146 -7.53 -17.78 -9.55
CA ALA A 146 -7.18 -18.41 -10.82
C ALA A 146 -5.72 -18.86 -10.87
N MET A 147 -4.78 -18.03 -10.40
CA MET A 147 -3.37 -18.39 -10.29
C MET A 147 -3.17 -19.61 -9.39
N ILE A 148 -3.79 -19.63 -8.21
CA ILE A 148 -3.70 -20.78 -7.30
C ILE A 148 -4.18 -22.06 -7.99
N LEU A 149 -5.34 -22.04 -8.67
CA LEU A 149 -5.88 -23.21 -9.35
C LEU A 149 -4.98 -23.72 -10.48
N ILE A 150 -4.34 -22.83 -11.24
CA ILE A 150 -3.40 -23.21 -12.30
C ILE A 150 -2.15 -23.86 -11.72
N TYR A 151 -1.61 -23.31 -10.63
CA TYR A 151 -0.36 -23.77 -10.04
C TYR A 151 -0.52 -24.88 -9.00
N ILE A 152 -1.74 -25.21 -8.55
CA ILE A 152 -1.96 -26.18 -7.47
C ILE A 152 -1.37 -27.55 -7.78
N LYS A 153 -1.49 -28.02 -9.03
CA LYS A 153 -0.91 -29.30 -9.45
C LYS A 153 0.62 -29.30 -9.33
N ARG A 154 1.26 -28.18 -9.69
CA ARG A 154 2.71 -28.02 -9.59
C ARG A 154 3.16 -27.98 -8.13
N VAL A 155 2.44 -27.25 -7.29
CA VAL A 155 2.72 -27.16 -5.84
C VAL A 155 2.59 -28.55 -5.20
N MET A 156 1.51 -29.28 -5.47
CA MET A 156 1.31 -30.64 -4.95
C MET A 156 2.39 -31.61 -5.44
N SER A 157 2.83 -31.50 -6.69
CA SER A 157 3.93 -32.33 -7.21
C SER A 157 5.25 -32.05 -6.50
N ILE A 158 5.55 -30.80 -6.17
CA ILE A 158 6.76 -30.46 -5.41
C ILE A 158 6.64 -31.04 -4.01
N LEU A 159 5.52 -30.82 -3.31
CA LEU A 159 5.31 -31.30 -1.95
C LEU A 159 5.36 -32.83 -1.83
N ASN A 160 4.88 -33.57 -2.83
CA ASN A 160 4.92 -35.03 -2.83
C ASN A 160 6.31 -35.61 -3.17
N ASN A 161 7.23 -34.77 -3.64
CA ASN A 161 8.61 -35.15 -3.95
C ASN A 161 9.60 -34.77 -2.83
N TRP A 162 9.09 -34.28 -1.69
CA TRP A 162 9.80 -34.10 -0.42
C TRP A 162 9.39 -35.22 0.55
#